data_AF-A0A6A5Z5V7-F1
#
_entry.id   AF-A0A6A5Z5V7-F1
#
_cell.length_a   1.000
_cell.length_b   1.000
_cell.length_c   1.000
_cell.angle_alpha   90.00
_cell.angle_beta   90.00
_cell.angle_gamma   90.00
#
_symmetry.space_group_name_H-M   'P 1'
#
loop_
_entity.id
_entity.type
_entity.pdbx_description
1 polymer ?
#
loop_
_entity_poly.entity_id
_entity_poly.type
_entity_poly.pdbx_seq_one_letter_code
_entity_poly.pdbx_strand_id
1 'polypeptide(L)'
;MASQETTAALIANTISSLARHPQYWERLRKTVLERGENLFTFDNLSKFEFVQDIIKESLRLYPILPIMDRSALRDTTLPVGGGPHQDQPIFIAKGLEIWEPR
;
A
#
# COMPACT_ATOMS: atom_id res chain seq x y z
N MET A 1 -7.61 -17.94 -0.08
CA MET A 1 -8.52 -16.99 -0.76
C MET A 1 -8.10 -15.53 -0.56
N ALA A 2 -7.77 -15.08 0.66
CA ALA A 2 -7.33 -13.68 0.90
C ALA A 2 -6.09 -13.21 0.11
N SER A 3 -5.07 -14.06 -0.07
CA SER A 3 -3.85 -13.69 -0.81
C SER A 3 -4.08 -13.53 -2.32
N GLN A 4 -5.00 -14.30 -2.89
CA GLN A 4 -5.24 -14.31 -4.34
C GLN A 4 -6.04 -13.06 -4.76
N GLU A 5 -7.11 -12.74 -4.03
CA GLU A 5 -7.94 -11.57 -4.29
C GLU A 5 -7.15 -10.27 -4.12
N THR A 6 -6.34 -10.18 -3.06
CA THR A 6 -5.52 -8.99 -2.80
C THR A 6 -4.44 -8.79 -3.87
N THR A 7 -3.74 -9.86 -4.27
CA THR A 7 -2.71 -9.77 -5.32
C THR A 7 -3.31 -9.39 -6.67
N ALA A 8 -4.46 -9.97 -7.04
CA ALA A 8 -5.14 -9.64 -8.28
C ALA A 8 -5.57 -8.17 -8.33
N ALA A 9 -6.14 -7.65 -7.24
CA ALA A 9 -6.52 -6.24 -7.13
C ALA A 9 -5.32 -5.29 -7.26
N LEU A 10 -4.19 -5.62 -6.62
CA LEU A 10 -2.96 -4.82 -6.74
C LEU A 10 -2.46 -4.75 -8.19
N ILE A 11 -2.39 -5.89 -8.87
CA ILE A 11 -1.93 -5.96 -10.26
C ILE A 11 -2.86 -5.14 -11.16
N ALA A 12 -4.18 -5.30 -11.01
CA ALA A 12 -5.15 -4.54 -11.78
C ALA A 12 -5.00 -3.02 -11.57
N ASN A 13 -4.86 -2.57 -10.31
CA ASN A 13 -4.66 -1.16 -9.98
C ASN A 13 -3.34 -0.62 -10.53
N THR A 14 -2.28 -1.41 -10.46
CA THR A 14 -0.96 -1.03 -10.98
C THR A 14 -1.01 -0.85 -12.50
N ILE A 15 -1.61 -1.80 -13.23
CA ILE A 15 -1.78 -1.73 -14.68
C ILE A 15 -2.67 -0.54 -15.06
N SER A 16 -3.78 -0.33 -14.35
CA SER A 16 -4.66 0.82 -14.58
C SER A 16 -3.93 2.16 -14.37
N SER A 17 -3.09 2.24 -13.33
CA SER A 17 -2.27 3.42 -13.05
C SER A 17 -1.23 3.68 -14.13
N LEU A 18 -0.57 2.62 -14.63
CA LEU A 18 0.39 2.72 -15.74
C LEU A 18 -0.28 3.14 -17.05
N ALA A 19 -1.47 2.61 -17.34
CA ALA A 19 -2.23 2.97 -18.53
C ALA A 19 -2.62 4.46 -18.55
N ARG A 20 -2.86 5.08 -17.38
CA ARG A 20 -3.16 6.51 -17.25
C ARG A 20 -1.91 7.40 -17.30
N HIS A 21 -0.72 6.84 -17.11
CA HIS A 21 0.54 7.59 -17.09
C HIS A 21 1.56 7.03 -18.10
N PRO A 22 1.36 7.27 -19.41
CA PRO A 22 2.16 6.68 -20.48
C PRO A 22 3.66 6.97 -20.37
N GLN A 23 4.04 8.11 -19.79
CA GLN A 23 5.43 8.48 -19.52
C GLN A 23 6.18 7.46 -18.64
N TYR A 24 5.53 6.91 -17.61
CA TYR A 24 6.13 5.92 -16.73
C TYR A 24 6.14 4.53 -17.37
N TRP A 25 5.11 4.21 -18.15
CA TRP A 25 5.07 2.99 -18.95
C TRP A 25 6.21 2.93 -19.97
N GLU A 26 6.43 4.01 -20.72
CA GLU A 26 7.50 4.05 -21.73
C GLU A 26 8.88 3.91 -21.08
N ARG A 27 9.11 4.59 -19.96
CA ARG A 27 10.34 4.45 -19.17
C ARG A 27 10.53 3.01 -18.66
N LEU A 28 9.47 2.40 -18.14
CA LEU A 28 9.50 1.02 -17.66
C LEU A 28 9.87 0.07 -18.80
N ARG A 29 9.15 0.17 -19.93
CA ARG A 29 9.36 -0.66 -21.12
C ARG A 29 10.78 -0.51 -21.65
N LYS A 30 11.29 0.71 -21.80
CA LYS A 30 12.67 0.97 -22.22
C LYS A 30 13.68 0.28 -21.29
N THR A 31 13.51 0.44 -19.98
CA THR A 31 14.42 -0.16 -18.98
C THR A 31 14.41 -1.69 -19.04
N VAL A 32 13.24 -2.30 -19.24
CA VAL A 32 13.10 -3.76 -19.37
C VAL A 32 13.76 -4.25 -20.66
N LEU A 33 13.55 -3.56 -21.79
CA LEU A 33 14.16 -3.90 -23.07
C LEU A 33 15.69 -3.76 -23.06
N GLU A 34 16.22 -2.73 -22.39
CA GLU A 34 17.66 -2.50 -22.27
C GLU A 34 18.37 -3.55 -21.39
N ARG A 35 17.71 -4.04 -20.34
CA ARG A 35 18.30 -5.03 -19.43
C ARG A 35 18.16 -6.49 -19.91
N GLY A 36 17.21 -6.75 -20.82
CA GLY A 36 17.01 -8.07 -21.43
C GLY A 36 16.73 -9.18 -20.42
N GLU A 37 17.07 -10.42 -20.77
CA GLU A 37 16.74 -11.62 -19.99
C GLU A 37 17.38 -11.65 -18.59
N ASN A 38 18.52 -10.96 -18.41
CA ASN A 38 19.21 -10.86 -17.12
C ASN A 38 18.38 -10.16 -16.03
N LEU A 39 17.35 -9.40 -16.39
CA LEU A 39 16.48 -8.74 -15.42
C LEU A 39 15.58 -9.72 -14.65
N PHE A 40 15.18 -10.83 -15.27
CA PHE A 40 14.12 -11.70 -14.74
C PHE A 40 14.56 -12.69 -13.65
N THR A 41 15.80 -12.58 -13.16
CA THR A 41 16.22 -13.34 -11.98
C THR A 41 15.58 -12.75 -10.72
N PHE A 42 15.30 -13.60 -9.73
CA PHE A 42 14.66 -13.19 -8.48
C PHE A 42 15.43 -12.07 -7.76
N ASP A 43 16.76 -12.19 -7.72
CA ASP A 43 17.64 -11.21 -7.08
C ASP A 43 17.60 -9.85 -7.80
N ASN A 44 17.59 -9.85 -9.13
CA ASN A 44 17.56 -8.61 -9.91
C ASN A 44 16.18 -7.92 -9.90
N LEU A 45 15.09 -8.69 -9.86
CA LEU A 45 13.73 -8.15 -9.74
C LEU A 45 13.49 -7.46 -8.39
N SER A 46 13.97 -8.07 -7.30
CA SER A 46 13.87 -7.46 -5.96
C SER A 46 14.62 -6.13 -5.86
N LYS A 47 15.72 -5.98 -6.60
CA LYS A 47 16.55 -4.78 -6.67
C LYS A 47 16.09 -3.77 -7.72
N PHE A 48 15.02 -4.04 -8.47
CA PHE A 48 14.53 -3.12 -9.48
C PHE A 48 13.67 -2.02 -8.85
N GLU A 49 14.33 -1.02 -8.27
CA GLU A 49 13.73 0.09 -7.51
C GLU A 49 12.55 0.74 -8.23
N PHE A 50 12.67 1.00 -9.54
CA PHE A 50 11.61 1.66 -10.29
C PHE A 50 10.29 0.88 -10.31
N VAL A 51 10.34 -0.46 -10.41
CA VAL A 51 9.14 -1.31 -10.34
C VAL A 51 8.59 -1.33 -8.91
N GLN A 52 9.48 -1.40 -7.91
CA GLN A 52 9.07 -1.35 -6.50
C GLN A 52 8.36 -0.04 -6.17
N ASP A 53 8.84 1.09 -6.69
CA ASP A 53 8.22 2.40 -6.46
C ASP A 53 6.85 2.51 -7.14
N ILE A 54 6.69 1.98 -8.35
CA ILE A 54 5.39 1.91 -9.02
C ILE A 54 4.38 1.10 -8.19
N ILE A 55 4.79 -0.05 -7.65
CA ILE A 55 3.92 -0.90 -6.82
C ILE A 55 3.55 -0.18 -5.51
N LYS A 56 4.54 0.45 -4.85
CA LYS A 56 4.30 1.23 -3.62
C LYS A 56 3.36 2.40 -3.86
N GLU A 57 3.52 3.11 -4.97
CA GLU A 57 2.66 4.23 -5.33
C GLU A 57 1.24 3.76 -5.66
N SER A 58 1.10 2.61 -6.34
CA SER A 58 -0.22 1.99 -6.54
C SER A 58 -0.89 1.62 -5.22
N LEU A 59 -0.15 1.14 -4.21
CA LEU A 59 -0.68 0.87 -2.87
C LEU A 59 -1.03 2.14 -2.09
N ARG A 60 -0.32 3.24 -2.33
CA ARG A 60 -0.61 4.55 -1.72
C ARG A 60 -1.90 5.15 -2.28
N LEU A 61 -2.10 5.04 -3.60
CA LEU A 61 -3.29 5.57 -4.29
C LEU A 61 -4.51 4.66 -4.15
N TYR A 62 -4.30 3.35 -4.21
CA TYR A 62 -5.36 2.33 -4.21
C TYR A 62 -5.06 1.26 -3.14
N PRO A 63 -5.24 1.58 -1.85
CA PRO A 63 -5.05 0.60 -0.78
C PRO A 63 -6.07 -0.53 -0.91
N ILE A 64 -5.59 -1.77 -0.86
CA ILE A 64 -6.41 -2.98 -1.05
C ILE A 64 -7.35 -3.20 0.14
N LEU A 65 -6.91 -2.79 1.34
CA LEU A 65 -7.69 -2.80 2.56
C LEU A 65 -7.68 -1.37 3.13
N PRO A 66 -8.62 -0.50 2.69
CA PRO A 66 -8.67 0.89 3.14
C PRO A 66 -9.07 1.03 4.60
N ILE A 67 -9.74 0.01 5.15
CA ILE A 67 -10.19 -0.03 6.54
C ILE A 67 -9.53 -1.22 7.21
N MET A 68 -8.82 -0.94 8.29
CA MET A 68 -8.36 -1.95 9.24
C MET A 68 -9.00 -1.66 10.59
N ASP A 69 -9.85 -2.56 11.04
CA ASP A 69 -10.42 -2.53 12.38
C ASP A 69 -9.37 -3.01 13.41
N ARG A 70 -9.41 -2.40 14.58
CA ARG A 70 -8.64 -2.83 15.76
C ARG A 70 -9.58 -2.82 16.96
N SER A 71 -9.38 -3.74 17.90
CA SER A 71 -10.11 -3.75 19.16
C SER A 71 -9.14 -3.68 20.33
N ALA A 72 -9.48 -2.87 21.34
CA ALA A 72 -8.67 -2.74 22.54
C ALA A 72 -8.75 -4.01 23.40
N LEU A 73 -7.66 -4.76 23.48
CA LEU A 73 -7.58 -5.98 24.31
C LEU A 73 -7.58 -5.69 25.82
N ARG A 74 -7.22 -4.47 26.20
CA ARG A 74 -7.22 -3.92 27.56
C ARG A 74 -7.44 -2.41 27.48
N ASP A 75 -7.82 -1.82 28.62
CA ASP A 75 -7.89 -0.37 28.75
C ASP A 75 -6.55 0.26 28.34
N THR A 76 -6.60 1.18 27.39
CA THR A 76 -5.43 1.81 26.81
C THR A 76 -5.74 3.26 26.47
N THR A 77 -4.72 4.06 26.26
CA THR A 77 -4.86 5.45 25.82
C THR A 77 -4.11 5.62 24.51
N LEU A 78 -4.76 6.15 23.47
CA LEU A 78 -4.07 6.59 22.26
C LEU A 78 -3.42 7.95 22.53
N PRO A 79 -2.19 8.19 22.05
CA PRO A 79 -1.46 9.43 22.33
C PRO A 79 -2.08 10.65 21.63
N VAL A 80 -2.82 10.45 20.53
CA VAL A 80 -3.45 11.49 19.71
C VAL A 80 -4.81 11.03 19.21
N GLY A 81 -5.62 11.96 18.71
CA GLY A 81 -6.96 11.72 18.15
C GLY A 81 -8.08 12.47 18.89
N GLY A 82 -7.81 12.98 20.10
CA GLY A 82 -8.78 13.64 20.98
C GLY A 82 -8.72 15.16 20.96
N GLY A 83 -9.74 15.80 21.55
CA GLY A 83 -9.85 17.25 21.60
C GLY A 83 -10.25 17.90 20.25
N PRO A 84 -10.50 19.22 20.23
CA PRO A 84 -10.94 19.94 19.02
C PRO A 84 -9.92 19.89 17.87
N HIS A 85 -8.64 19.67 18.18
CA HIS A 85 -7.54 19.64 17.22
C HIS A 85 -6.95 18.24 16.99
N GLN A 86 -7.57 17.18 17.55
CA GLN A 86 -7.13 15.78 17.44
C GLN A 86 -5.70 15.52 17.95
N ASP A 87 -5.17 16.39 18.81
CA ASP A 87 -3.83 16.34 19.36
C ASP A 87 -3.78 15.83 20.81
N GLN A 88 -4.94 15.60 21.42
CA GLN A 88 -5.04 15.15 22.81
C GLN A 88 -5.20 13.63 22.92
N PRO A 89 -4.78 13.03 24.05
CA PRO A 89 -4.96 11.60 24.26
C PRO A 89 -6.44 11.18 24.35
N ILE A 90 -6.76 10.00 23.82
CA ILE A 90 -8.09 9.37 23.95
C ILE A 90 -7.98 8.12 24.80
N PHE A 91 -8.80 8.05 25.86
CA PHE A 91 -9.00 6.82 26.60
C PHE A 91 -9.87 5.83 25.82
N ILE A 92 -9.43 4.58 25.74
CA ILE A 92 -10.08 3.49 25.04
C ILE A 92 -10.27 2.33 26.00
N ALA A 93 -11.53 2.06 26.33
CA ALA A 93 -11.90 0.93 27.17
C ALA A 93 -11.70 -0.40 26.44
N LYS A 94 -11.42 -1.46 27.19
CA LYS A 94 -11.36 -2.83 26.68
C LYS A 94 -12.63 -3.18 25.89
N GLY A 95 -12.44 -3.74 24.70
CA GLY A 95 -13.52 -4.17 23.81
C GLY A 95 -14.04 -3.07 22.89
N LEU A 96 -13.59 -1.81 23.04
CA LEU A 96 -13.94 -0.76 22.09
C LEU A 96 -13.23 -1.01 20.75
N GLU A 97 -14.01 -0.97 19.66
CA GLU A 97 -13.48 -1.01 18.30
C GLU A 97 -12.99 0.38 17.89
N ILE A 98 -11.78 0.40 17.36
CA ILE A 98 -11.10 1.57 16.82
C ILE A 98 -11.12 1.41 15.32
N TRP A 99 -11.82 2.32 14.67
CA TRP A 99 -11.80 2.45 13.23
C TRP A 99 -10.74 3.48 12.85
N GLU A 100 -9.71 3.03 12.13
CA GLU A 100 -8.71 3.92 11.55
C GLU A 100 -9.05 4.13 10.06
N PRO A 101 -9.70 5.26 9.69
CA PRO A 101 -9.70 5.69 8.30
C PRO A 101 -8.28 6.13 7.97
N ARG A 102 -7.66 5.51 6.97
CA ARG A 102 -6.54 6.16 6.28
C ARG A 102 -7.02 7.36 5.48
#